data_AF-A0A8B7JC85-F1
#
_entry.id   AF-A0A8B7JC85-F1
#
_cell.length_a   1.000
_cell.length_b   1.000
_cell.length_c   1.000
_cell.angle_alpha   90.00
_cell.angle_beta   90.00
_cell.angle_gamma   90.00
#
_symmetry.space_group_name_H-M   'P 1'
#
loop_
_entity.id
_entity.type
_entity.pdbx_description
1 polymer ?
#
loop_
_entity_poly.entity_id
_entity_poly.type
_entity_poly.pdbx_seq_one_letter_code
_entity_poly.pdbx_strand_id
1 'polypeptide(L)'
;RKWQQLQAKRYAEKRKFGFVDAQKEDMPPEHVRKIIRDHGDMTNRKFRHDKRVYLGALKYMPHAVLKLLENMPMPWEQIRDVPVLYHITGAISFVNEIPWVIEPVYIAQWGSMWIMMRREKRDRRHFKRMRFPPFDDEEPPLDYADNILDVEPLEAIQLELDPEEDAPVLDWFYDHQPLKDNR
;
A
#
# COMPACT_ATOMS: atom_id res chain seq x y z
N ARG A 1 -47.42 -5.41 26.49
CA ARG A 1 -46.03 -5.92 26.41
C ARG A 1 -45.65 -6.40 24.99
N LYS A 2 -46.35 -7.36 24.36
CA LYS A 2 -46.02 -7.83 22.98
C LYS A 2 -46.06 -6.73 21.91
N TRP A 3 -47.06 -5.84 21.96
CA TRP A 3 -47.19 -4.71 21.03
C TRP A 3 -45.99 -3.74 21.10
N GLN A 4 -45.54 -3.39 22.30
CA GLN A 4 -44.42 -2.47 22.52
C GLN A 4 -43.11 -3.02 21.96
N GLN A 5 -42.85 -4.33 22.12
CA GLN A 5 -41.68 -4.98 21.54
C GLN A 5 -41.71 -4.98 20.00
N LEU A 6 -42.90 -5.16 19.40
CA LEU A 6 -43.07 -5.12 17.95
C LEU A 6 -42.83 -3.70 17.41
N GLN A 7 -43.40 -2.68 18.07
CA GLN A 7 -43.24 -1.29 17.64
C GLN A 7 -41.81 -0.79 17.83
N ALA A 8 -41.15 -1.15 18.94
CA ALA A 8 -39.74 -0.83 19.16
C ALA A 8 -38.82 -1.43 18.09
N LYS A 9 -39.09 -2.66 17.62
CA LYS A 9 -38.32 -3.29 16.53
C LYS A 9 -38.66 -2.73 15.15
N ARG A 10 -39.93 -2.41 14.90
CA ARG A 10 -40.43 -1.92 13.60
C ARG A 10 -39.93 -0.51 13.31
N TYR A 11 -39.91 0.37 14.31
CA TYR A 11 -39.45 1.76 14.20
C TYR A 11 -38.06 2.00 14.80
N ALA A 12 -37.23 0.95 14.87
CA ALA A 12 -35.82 1.08 15.26
C ALA A 12 -35.08 1.98 14.26
N GLU A 13 -34.06 2.70 14.71
CA GLU A 13 -33.34 3.67 13.87
C GLU A 13 -32.73 3.06 12.61
N LYS A 14 -32.27 1.81 12.70
CA LYS A 14 -31.78 1.01 11.58
C LYS A 14 -32.80 0.67 10.49
N ARG A 15 -34.08 1.00 10.71
CA ARG A 15 -35.19 0.79 9.75
C ARG A 15 -35.75 2.10 9.22
N LYS A 16 -35.16 3.25 9.57
CA LYS A 16 -35.54 4.55 8.99
C LYS A 16 -35.20 4.55 7.50
N PHE A 17 -36.02 5.22 6.69
CA PHE A 17 -35.71 5.45 5.28
C PHE A 17 -34.43 6.29 5.17
N GLY A 18 -33.50 5.88 4.31
CA GLY A 18 -32.17 6.51 4.21
C GLY A 18 -31.17 6.08 5.28
N PHE A 19 -31.46 5.02 6.05
CA PHE A 19 -30.45 4.43 6.93
C PHE A 19 -29.31 3.84 6.09
N VAL A 20 -28.09 4.33 6.35
CA VAL A 20 -26.86 3.79 5.79
C VAL A 20 -26.31 2.80 6.80
N ASP A 21 -26.07 1.56 6.35
CA ASP A 21 -25.49 0.53 7.21
C ASP A 21 -24.04 0.88 7.57
N ALA A 22 -23.50 0.19 8.56
CA ALA A 22 -22.13 0.41 9.00
C ALA A 22 -21.14 0.29 7.83
N GLN A 23 -20.17 1.19 7.80
CA GLN A 23 -19.08 1.12 6.83
C GLN A 23 -18.31 -0.19 7.02
N LYS A 24 -17.88 -0.79 5.92
CA LYS A 24 -16.99 -1.95 6.00
C LYS A 24 -15.67 -1.52 6.60
N GLU A 25 -15.28 -2.19 7.68
CA GLU A 25 -13.98 -2.02 8.32
C GLU A 25 -12.90 -2.84 7.59
N ASP A 26 -11.65 -2.51 7.88
CA ASP A 26 -10.51 -3.19 7.31
C ASP A 26 -10.40 -4.63 7.84
N MET A 27 -10.07 -5.54 6.93
CA MET A 27 -9.84 -6.94 7.26
C MET A 27 -8.39 -7.15 7.69
N PRO A 28 -8.09 -8.17 8.53
CA PRO A 28 -6.71 -8.51 8.86
C PRO A 28 -5.88 -8.79 7.60
N PRO A 29 -4.64 -8.28 7.51
CA PRO A 29 -3.84 -8.36 6.28
C PRO A 29 -3.46 -9.82 5.93
N GLU A 30 -3.43 -10.73 6.91
CA GLU A 30 -3.23 -12.17 6.69
C GLU A 30 -4.33 -12.79 5.83
N HIS A 31 -5.54 -12.23 5.87
CA HIS A 31 -6.70 -12.77 5.16
C HIS A 31 -6.46 -12.79 3.65
N VAL A 32 -6.05 -11.65 3.09
CA VAL A 32 -5.75 -11.56 1.65
C VAL A 32 -4.52 -12.37 1.29
N ARG A 33 -3.44 -12.35 2.10
CA ARG A 33 -2.23 -13.15 1.85
C ARG A 33 -2.55 -14.65 1.76
N LYS A 34 -3.37 -15.14 2.70
CA LYS A 34 -3.81 -16.54 2.71
C LYS A 34 -4.66 -16.90 1.49
N ILE A 35 -5.60 -16.04 1.09
CA ILE A 35 -6.43 -16.27 -0.11
C ILE A 35 -5.54 -16.44 -1.35
N ILE A 36 -4.57 -15.54 -1.54
CA ILE A 36 -3.67 -15.58 -2.69
C ILE A 36 -2.82 -16.86 -2.67
N ARG A 37 -2.25 -17.21 -1.50
CA ARG A 37 -1.45 -18.44 -1.33
C ARG A 37 -2.26 -19.71 -1.60
N ASP A 38 -3.51 -19.78 -1.13
CA ASP A 38 -4.40 -20.93 -1.31
C ASP A 38 -4.81 -21.12 -2.79
N HIS A 39 -5.02 -20.03 -3.54
CA HIS A 39 -5.42 -20.07 -4.95
C HIS A 39 -4.24 -20.42 -5.88
N GLY A 40 -3.03 -19.91 -5.57
CA GLY A 40 -1.81 -20.17 -6.32
C GLY A 40 -1.96 -19.90 -7.82
N ASP A 41 -1.54 -20.86 -8.63
CA ASP A 41 -1.60 -20.82 -10.10
C ASP A 41 -2.95 -21.30 -10.70
N MET A 42 -3.97 -21.50 -9.86
CA MET A 42 -5.29 -21.98 -10.26
C MET A 42 -5.29 -23.37 -10.92
N THR A 43 -4.25 -24.21 -10.75
CA THR A 43 -4.25 -25.60 -11.24
C THR A 43 -5.17 -26.51 -10.44
N ASN A 44 -5.35 -26.22 -9.14
CA ASN A 44 -6.17 -27.02 -8.25
C ASN A 44 -7.66 -27.02 -8.65
N ARG A 45 -8.25 -28.21 -8.74
CA ARG A 45 -9.68 -28.40 -9.10
C ARG A 45 -10.65 -27.73 -8.12
N LYS A 46 -10.24 -27.52 -6.85
CA LYS A 46 -11.05 -26.88 -5.81
C LYS A 46 -11.54 -25.48 -6.23
N PHE A 47 -10.69 -24.70 -6.90
CA PHE A 47 -10.97 -23.31 -7.29
C PHE A 47 -11.46 -23.17 -8.73
N ARG A 48 -12.03 -24.25 -9.31
CA ARG A 48 -12.50 -24.26 -10.70
C ARG A 48 -13.56 -23.20 -10.98
N HIS A 49 -14.44 -22.93 -10.02
CA HIS A 49 -15.51 -21.95 -10.18
C HIS A 49 -14.99 -20.50 -10.26
N ASP A 50 -13.87 -20.22 -9.59
CA ASP A 50 -13.28 -18.88 -9.51
C ASP A 50 -12.48 -18.52 -10.77
N LYS A 51 -12.06 -19.48 -11.59
CA LYS A 51 -11.33 -19.25 -12.85
C LYS A 51 -12.02 -18.24 -13.78
N ARG A 52 -13.34 -18.27 -13.85
CA ARG A 52 -14.13 -17.31 -14.65
C ARG A 52 -13.97 -15.89 -14.13
N VAL A 53 -13.92 -15.71 -12.82
CA VAL A 53 -13.79 -14.41 -12.17
C VAL A 53 -12.40 -13.82 -12.41
N TYR A 54 -11.34 -14.63 -12.30
CA TYR A 54 -9.97 -14.21 -12.62
C TYR A 54 -9.82 -13.70 -14.05
N LEU A 55 -10.42 -14.40 -15.03
CA LEU A 55 -10.44 -13.93 -16.42
C LEU A 55 -11.22 -12.61 -16.58
N GLY A 56 -12.33 -12.45 -15.86
CA GLY A 56 -13.11 -11.22 -15.86
C GLY A 56 -12.36 -10.02 -15.26
N ALA A 57 -11.53 -10.28 -14.25
CA ALA A 57 -10.75 -9.25 -13.57
C ALA A 57 -9.66 -8.63 -14.47
N LEU A 58 -9.20 -9.34 -15.50
CA LEU A 58 -8.20 -8.84 -16.46
C LEU A 58 -8.61 -7.51 -17.11
N LYS A 59 -9.92 -7.29 -17.30
CA LYS A 59 -10.46 -6.00 -17.80
C LYS A 59 -10.01 -4.80 -16.96
N TYR A 60 -9.83 -4.98 -15.66
CA TYR A 60 -9.48 -3.92 -14.71
C TYR A 60 -7.99 -3.90 -14.36
N MET A 61 -7.20 -4.82 -14.90
CA MET A 61 -5.75 -4.89 -14.66
C MET A 61 -5.03 -3.56 -14.95
N PRO A 62 -5.32 -2.82 -16.06
CA PRO A 62 -4.68 -1.53 -16.29
C PRO A 62 -4.92 -0.51 -15.17
N HIS A 63 -6.11 -0.53 -14.56
CA HIS A 63 -6.43 0.36 -13.45
C HIS A 63 -5.70 -0.04 -12.16
N ALA A 64 -5.59 -1.34 -11.88
CA ALA A 64 -4.80 -1.83 -10.75
C ALA A 64 -3.32 -1.44 -10.89
N VAL A 65 -2.75 -1.59 -12.09
CA VAL A 65 -1.36 -1.20 -12.38
C VAL A 65 -1.17 0.32 -12.21
N LEU A 66 -2.10 1.14 -12.70
CA LEU A 66 -2.05 2.58 -12.51
C LEU A 66 -1.98 2.95 -11.02
N LYS A 67 -2.92 2.43 -10.21
CA LYS A 67 -2.97 2.74 -8.76
C LYS A 67 -1.73 2.22 -8.01
N LEU A 68 -1.16 1.11 -8.46
CA LEU A 68 0.08 0.56 -7.90
C LEU A 68 1.28 1.47 -8.18
N LEU A 69 1.45 1.91 -9.44
CA LEU A 69 2.57 2.78 -9.83
C LEU A 69 2.41 4.21 -9.28
N GLU A 70 1.18 4.70 -9.16
CA GLU A 70 0.90 6.00 -8.58
C GLU A 70 1.36 6.08 -7.11
N ASN A 71 1.28 4.98 -6.36
CA ASN A 71 1.62 4.93 -4.94
C ASN A 71 3.02 4.34 -4.67
N MET A 72 3.95 4.41 -5.63
CA MET A 72 5.34 3.97 -5.42
C MET A 72 6.00 4.69 -4.23
N PRO A 73 6.66 3.96 -3.30
CA PRO A 73 7.35 4.56 -2.16
C PRO A 73 8.45 5.51 -2.62
N MET A 74 8.58 6.63 -1.91
CA MET A 74 9.60 7.63 -2.23
C MET A 74 10.97 7.22 -1.67
N PRO A 75 12.11 7.69 -2.23
CA PRO A 75 13.44 7.19 -1.83
C PRO A 75 13.84 7.46 -0.37
N TRP A 76 13.16 8.38 0.32
CA TRP A 76 13.36 8.68 1.75
C TRP A 76 12.48 7.84 2.68
N GLU A 77 11.58 7.02 2.13
CA GLU A 77 10.74 6.09 2.88
C GLU A 77 11.32 4.67 2.79
N GLN A 78 11.29 3.93 3.90
CA GLN A 78 11.66 2.51 3.92
C GLN A 78 10.48 1.61 3.55
N ILE A 79 9.34 1.84 4.19
CA ILE A 79 8.12 1.06 4.03
C ILE A 79 6.97 2.05 3.85
N ARG A 80 6.07 1.74 2.91
CA ARG A 80 4.81 2.45 2.73
C ARG A 80 3.66 1.46 2.82
N ASP A 81 2.87 1.59 3.88
CA ASP A 81 1.62 0.87 4.03
C ASP A 81 0.52 1.60 3.28
N VAL A 82 -0.15 0.89 2.36
CA VAL A 82 -1.23 1.44 1.54
C VAL A 82 -2.53 0.67 1.77
N PRO A 83 -3.69 1.34 1.77
CA PRO A 83 -4.97 0.66 1.86
C PRO A 83 -5.23 -0.10 0.56
N VAL A 84 -5.59 -1.38 0.66
CA VAL A 84 -5.82 -2.26 -0.49
C VAL A 84 -7.28 -2.69 -0.54
N LEU A 85 -7.93 -2.43 -1.68
CA LEU A 85 -9.23 -3.00 -2.02
C LEU A 85 -9.01 -4.25 -2.87
N TYR A 86 -9.35 -5.42 -2.32
CA TYR A 86 -9.15 -6.70 -3.00
C TYR A 86 -10.47 -7.43 -3.25
N HIS A 87 -10.50 -8.24 -4.32
CA HIS A 87 -11.64 -9.12 -4.59
C HIS A 87 -11.68 -10.28 -3.58
N ILE A 88 -12.87 -10.74 -3.15
CA ILE A 88 -13.02 -11.78 -2.12
C ILE A 88 -12.32 -13.11 -2.45
N THR A 89 -12.14 -13.41 -3.74
CA THR A 89 -11.41 -14.59 -4.22
C THR A 89 -9.92 -14.34 -4.46
N GLY A 90 -9.41 -13.11 -4.27
CA GLY A 90 -8.04 -12.75 -4.60
C GLY A 90 -7.76 -12.56 -6.10
N ALA A 91 -8.81 -12.37 -6.91
CA ALA A 91 -8.67 -12.23 -8.37
C ALA A 91 -7.92 -10.96 -8.81
N ILE A 92 -8.05 -9.87 -8.06
CA ILE A 92 -7.38 -8.59 -8.31
C ILE A 92 -7.32 -7.78 -7.02
N SER A 93 -6.29 -6.96 -6.90
CA SER A 93 -6.06 -6.04 -5.79
C SER A 93 -5.81 -4.64 -6.34
N PHE A 94 -6.49 -3.64 -5.78
CA PHE A 94 -6.32 -2.23 -6.10
C PHE A 94 -5.75 -1.51 -4.90
N VAL A 95 -4.79 -0.63 -5.12
CA VAL A 95 -4.40 0.35 -4.09
C VAL A 95 -5.49 1.43 -4.06
N ASN A 96 -6.16 1.57 -2.92
CA ASN A 96 -7.29 2.47 -2.73
C ASN A 96 -6.86 3.80 -2.09
N GLU A 97 -5.82 4.41 -2.64
CA GLU A 97 -5.26 5.67 -2.14
C GLU A 97 -4.84 6.57 -3.30
N ILE A 98 -5.02 7.88 -3.13
CA ILE A 98 -4.45 8.92 -3.99
C ILE A 98 -3.33 9.57 -3.17
N PRO A 99 -2.08 9.63 -3.69
CA PRO A 99 -0.93 10.15 -2.95
C PRO A 99 -0.99 11.68 -2.88
N TRP A 100 -1.71 12.21 -1.89
CA TRP A 100 -1.73 13.63 -1.60
C TRP A 100 -0.43 14.03 -0.91
N VAL A 101 0.27 14.99 -1.48
CA VAL A 101 1.53 15.52 -0.94
C VAL A 101 1.45 17.03 -0.78
N ILE A 102 2.10 17.56 0.26
CA ILE A 102 2.24 19.00 0.46
C ILE A 102 3.34 19.49 -0.48
N GLU A 103 2.97 20.25 -1.50
CA GLU A 103 3.87 20.69 -2.58
C GLU A 103 5.23 21.27 -2.09
N PRO A 104 5.29 22.26 -1.18
CA PRO A 104 6.58 22.80 -0.73
C PRO A 104 7.45 21.77 -0.01
N VAL A 105 6.84 20.89 0.79
CA VAL A 105 7.56 19.81 1.49
C VAL A 105 8.10 18.81 0.48
N TYR A 106 7.28 18.41 -0.49
CA TYR A 106 7.66 17.46 -1.53
C TYR A 106 8.82 17.99 -2.40
N ILE A 107 8.79 19.27 -2.76
CA ILE A 107 9.89 19.92 -3.49
C ILE A 107 11.17 19.92 -2.64
N ALA A 108 11.07 20.25 -1.34
CA ALA A 108 12.21 20.27 -0.44
C ALA A 108 12.80 18.85 -0.24
N GLN A 109 11.96 17.83 -0.07
CA GLN A 109 12.37 16.43 0.03
C GLN A 109 13.17 16.00 -1.21
N TRP A 110 12.65 16.28 -2.42
CA TRP A 110 13.40 16.01 -3.66
C TRP A 110 14.67 16.85 -3.81
N GLY A 111 14.69 18.08 -3.28
CA GLY A 111 15.89 18.90 -3.17
C GLY A 111 16.96 18.23 -2.30
N SER A 112 16.58 17.67 -1.15
CA SER A 112 17.48 16.91 -0.29
C SER A 112 18.00 15.63 -1.00
N MET A 113 17.14 14.94 -1.75
CA MET A 113 17.53 13.76 -2.54
C MET A 113 18.55 14.11 -3.62
N TRP A 114 18.37 15.24 -4.30
CA TRP A 114 19.30 15.73 -5.30
C TRP A 114 20.70 15.97 -4.72
N ILE A 115 20.79 16.57 -3.54
CA ILE A 115 22.07 16.80 -2.85
C ILE A 115 22.71 15.46 -2.48
N MET A 116 21.96 14.57 -1.83
CA MET A 116 22.47 13.27 -1.37
C MET A 116 22.94 12.39 -2.52
N MET A 117 22.13 12.22 -3.58
CA MET A 117 22.50 11.41 -4.73
C MET A 117 23.71 11.97 -5.49
N ARG A 118 23.88 13.30 -5.53
CA ARG A 118 25.07 13.93 -6.14
C ARG A 118 26.33 13.71 -5.30
N ARG A 119 26.24 13.83 -3.97
CA ARG A 119 27.34 13.53 -3.05
C ARG A 119 27.75 12.05 -3.19
N GLU A 120 26.78 11.15 -3.16
CA GLU A 120 27.02 9.70 -3.30
C GLU A 120 27.68 9.35 -4.63
N LYS A 121 27.22 9.94 -5.75
CA LYS A 121 27.82 9.72 -7.06
C LYS A 121 29.24 10.30 -7.19
N ARG A 122 29.55 11.39 -6.47
CA ARG A 122 30.89 11.99 -6.44
C ARG A 122 31.86 11.12 -5.63
N ASP A 123 31.42 10.61 -4.48
CA ASP A 123 32.29 9.99 -3.49
C ASP A 123 32.46 8.47 -3.70
N ARG A 124 31.45 7.80 -4.28
CA ARG A 124 31.52 6.35 -4.54
C ARG A 124 32.43 6.03 -5.73
N ARG A 125 33.53 5.32 -5.48
CA ARG A 125 34.51 4.90 -6.52
C ARG A 125 33.93 3.98 -7.60
N HIS A 126 33.10 3.01 -7.20
CA HIS A 126 32.48 2.06 -8.13
C HIS A 126 30.96 2.00 -7.88
N PHE A 127 30.20 2.70 -8.72
CA PHE A 127 28.75 2.64 -8.71
C PHE A 127 28.26 1.51 -9.63
N LYS A 128 28.01 0.33 -9.05
CA LYS A 128 27.46 -0.81 -9.79
C LYS A 128 25.96 -0.60 -10.03
N ARG A 129 25.55 -0.52 -11.30
CA ARG A 129 24.14 -0.44 -11.69
C ARG A 129 23.45 -1.79 -11.51
N MET A 130 22.15 -1.76 -11.21
CA MET A 130 21.32 -2.97 -11.24
C MET A 130 21.26 -3.56 -12.65
N ARG A 131 21.05 -4.87 -12.73
CA ARG A 131 20.79 -5.56 -13.99
C ARG A 131 19.29 -5.55 -14.24
N PHE A 132 18.91 -5.47 -15.51
CA PHE A 132 17.53 -5.59 -15.95
C PHE A 132 17.45 -6.70 -17.01
N PRO A 133 16.52 -7.67 -16.85
CA PRO A 133 15.60 -7.86 -15.73
C PRO A 133 16.32 -8.24 -14.41
N PRO A 134 15.75 -7.92 -13.23
CA PRO A 134 16.35 -8.29 -11.94
C PRO A 134 16.26 -9.79 -11.61
N PHE A 135 15.23 -10.46 -12.12
CA PHE A 135 14.95 -11.89 -11.92
C PHE A 135 15.01 -12.64 -13.25
N ASP A 136 15.25 -13.95 -13.20
CA ASP A 136 15.21 -14.82 -14.38
C ASP A 136 13.75 -15.15 -14.79
N ASP A 137 13.51 -15.43 -16.07
CA ASP A 137 12.15 -15.66 -16.60
C ASP A 137 11.54 -16.98 -16.08
N GLU A 138 12.37 -17.93 -15.69
CA GLU A 138 11.96 -19.24 -15.13
C GLU A 138 11.80 -19.22 -13.60
N GLU A 139 12.21 -18.14 -12.92
CA GLU A 139 12.08 -18.02 -11.47
C GLU A 139 10.63 -17.66 -11.08
N PRO A 140 9.98 -18.43 -10.18
CA PRO A 140 8.65 -18.06 -9.71
C PRO A 140 8.70 -16.79 -8.86
N PRO A 141 7.63 -15.98 -8.83
CA PRO A 141 7.55 -14.82 -7.94
C PRO A 141 7.77 -15.23 -6.48
N LEU A 142 8.62 -14.47 -5.78
CA LEU A 142 8.92 -14.70 -4.36
C LEU A 142 7.71 -14.37 -3.48
N ASP A 143 7.43 -15.24 -2.50
CA ASP A 143 6.39 -14.97 -1.49
C ASP A 143 6.89 -13.92 -0.49
N TYR A 144 6.09 -12.88 -0.28
CA TYR A 144 6.38 -11.78 0.64
C TYR A 144 6.45 -12.28 2.10
N ALA A 145 5.54 -13.19 2.50
CA ALA A 145 5.47 -13.66 3.88
C ALA A 145 6.71 -14.47 4.29
N ASP A 146 7.24 -15.27 3.36
CA ASP A 146 8.34 -16.19 3.64
C ASP A 146 9.72 -15.51 3.43
N ASN A 147 9.84 -14.49 2.55
CA ASN A 147 11.14 -13.94 2.15
C ASN A 147 11.39 -12.47 2.55
N ILE A 148 10.34 -11.67 2.79
CA ILE A 148 10.47 -10.21 2.92
C ILE A 148 9.97 -9.71 4.28
N LEU A 149 8.87 -10.26 4.80
CA LEU A 149 8.20 -9.75 5.99
C LEU A 149 9.11 -9.63 7.23
N ASP A 150 9.99 -10.60 7.46
CA ASP A 150 10.87 -10.64 8.63
C ASP A 150 12.25 -9.98 8.39
N VAL A 151 12.47 -9.40 7.20
CA VAL A 151 13.74 -8.77 6.83
C VAL A 151 13.66 -7.27 7.08
N GLU A 152 14.57 -6.76 7.91
CA GLU A 152 14.66 -5.32 8.14
C GLU A 152 15.06 -4.59 6.84
N PRO A 153 14.30 -3.55 6.44
CA PRO A 153 14.61 -2.79 5.25
C PRO A 153 15.93 -2.05 5.41
N LEU A 154 16.62 -1.85 4.29
CA LEU A 154 17.81 -1.01 4.26
C LEU A 154 17.45 0.44 4.62
N GLU A 155 18.45 1.19 5.06
CA GLU A 155 18.31 2.61 5.36
C GLU A 155 17.87 3.38 4.11
N ALA A 156 16.86 4.23 4.28
CA ALA A 156 16.39 5.11 3.22
C ALA A 156 17.39 6.24 2.96
N ILE A 157 17.24 6.92 1.82
CA ILE A 157 18.07 8.10 1.55
C ILE A 157 17.50 9.24 2.38
N GLN A 158 18.23 9.66 3.42
CA GLN A 158 17.88 10.81 4.26
C GLN A 158 19.11 11.71 4.40
N LEU A 159 18.92 13.01 4.24
CA LEU A 159 19.96 13.99 4.53
C LEU A 159 19.97 14.24 6.04
N GLU A 160 21.16 14.27 6.63
CA GLU A 160 21.32 14.70 8.02
C GLU A 160 20.98 16.20 8.11
N LEU A 161 19.93 16.52 8.86
CA LEU A 161 19.43 17.88 9.08
C LEU A 161 20.11 18.51 10.31
N ASP A 162 20.32 19.82 10.30
CA ASP A 162 20.92 20.53 11.42
C ASP A 162 19.90 20.74 12.54
N PRO A 163 20.15 20.27 13.79
CA PRO A 163 19.21 20.43 14.90
C PRO A 163 18.92 21.88 15.32
N GLU A 164 19.75 22.85 14.96
CA GLU A 164 19.55 24.27 15.30
C GLU A 164 18.91 25.03 14.13
N GLU A 165 19.43 24.87 12.91
CA GLU A 165 18.93 25.61 11.73
C GLU A 165 17.63 25.00 11.17
N ASP A 166 17.56 23.67 11.10
CA ASP A 166 16.42 22.92 10.52
C ASP A 166 15.43 22.43 11.58
N ALA A 167 15.56 22.89 12.82
CA ALA A 167 14.67 22.57 13.95
C ALA A 167 13.16 22.58 13.60
N PRO A 168 12.63 23.52 12.78
CA PRO A 168 11.19 23.55 12.49
C PRO A 168 10.67 22.36 11.66
N VAL A 169 11.55 21.67 10.93
CA VAL A 169 11.17 20.58 10.00
C VAL A 169 11.71 19.22 10.44
N LEU A 170 12.76 19.20 11.27
CA LEU A 170 13.56 18.01 11.61
C LEU A 170 12.73 16.78 11.97
N ASP A 171 11.71 16.94 12.82
CA ASP A 171 10.96 15.82 13.39
C ASP A 171 10.04 15.10 12.38
N TRP A 172 9.59 15.78 11.33
CA TRP A 172 8.52 15.28 10.44
C TRP A 172 8.91 15.28 8.96
N PHE A 173 10.08 15.83 8.61
CA PHE A 173 10.44 16.12 7.22
C PHE A 173 10.48 14.87 6.31
N TYR A 174 10.84 13.71 6.85
CA TYR A 174 10.95 12.45 6.09
C TYR A 174 9.79 11.47 6.30
N ASP A 175 8.71 11.90 6.97
CA ASP A 175 7.50 11.10 7.10
C ASP A 175 6.77 10.91 5.75
N HIS A 176 5.99 9.84 5.64
CA HIS A 176 5.19 9.55 4.45
C HIS A 176 4.14 10.63 4.16
N GLN A 177 3.36 11.01 5.18
CA GLN A 177 2.36 12.09 5.14
C GLN A 177 2.63 13.03 6.32
N PRO A 178 3.57 13.98 6.16
CA PRO A 178 3.98 14.83 7.27
C PRO A 178 2.84 15.65 7.84
N LEU A 179 2.84 15.83 9.17
CA LEU A 179 1.88 16.65 9.92
C LEU A 179 0.40 16.17 9.84
N LYS A 180 0.14 14.96 9.34
CA LYS A 180 -1.24 14.42 9.20
C LYS A 180 -1.98 14.31 10.54
N ASP A 181 -1.29 13.85 11.57
CA ASP A 181 -1.87 13.56 12.89
C ASP A 181 -1.59 14.66 13.93
N ASN A 182 -1.06 15.82 13.52
CA ASN A 182 -0.87 16.96 14.42
C ASN A 182 -2.22 17.58 14.80
N ARG A 183 -2.84 17.03 15.84
CA ARG A 183 -3.99 17.58 16.56
C ARG A 183 -3.57 18.20 17.88
#